data_AF-A0A1T5HT95-F1
#
_entry.id   AF-A0A1T5HT95-F1
#
_cell.length_a   1.000
_cell.length_b   1.000
_cell.length_c   1.000
_cell.angle_alpha   90.00
_cell.angle_beta   90.00
_cell.angle_gamma   90.00
#
_symmetry.space_group_name_H-M   'P 1'
#
loop_
_entity.id
_entity.type
_entity.pdbx_description
1 polymer ?
#
loop_
_entity_poly.entity_id
_entity_poly.type
_entity_poly.pdbx_seq_one_letter_code
_entity_poly.pdbx_strand_id
1 'polypeptide(L)'
;MEFLFELFLRRLIINGMGLYSRYIFFWLIGNKKKIEFLSGKNKSSLAGNYSQGFYNAVIGIFVFAGLLFLIIFIVAVVTGTPF
;
A
#
# COMPACT_ATOMS: atom_id res chain seq x y z
N MET A 1 -13.56 -14.05 -11.15
CA MET A 1 -13.49 -12.68 -10.60
C MET A 1 -12.73 -12.63 -9.28
N GLU A 2 -13.02 -13.53 -8.33
CA GLU A 2 -12.33 -13.59 -7.04
C GLU A 2 -10.81 -13.73 -7.16
N PHE A 3 -10.30 -14.60 -8.03
CA PHE A 3 -8.85 -14.76 -8.24
C PHE A 3 -8.15 -13.49 -8.74
N LEU A 4 -8.76 -12.78 -9.70
CA LEU A 4 -8.17 -11.54 -10.23
C LEU A 4 -8.21 -10.42 -9.20
N PHE A 5 -9.28 -10.35 -8.41
CA PHE A 5 -9.41 -9.41 -7.31
C PHE A 5 -8.38 -9.69 -6.21
N GLU A 6 -8.20 -10.95 -5.83
CA GLU A 6 -7.17 -11.35 -4.87
C GLU A 6 -5.76 -11.04 -5.38
N LEU A 7 -5.49 -11.30 -6.66
CA LEU A 7 -4.21 -10.97 -7.29
C LEU A 7 -3.95 -9.46 -7.25
N PHE A 8 -4.96 -8.65 -7.57
CA PHE A 8 -4.91 -7.19 -7.49
C PHE A 8 -4.62 -6.72 -6.07
N LEU A 9 -5.38 -7.19 -5.07
CA LEU A 9 -5.16 -6.85 -3.67
C LEU A 9 -3.76 -7.27 -3.20
N ARG A 10 -3.34 -8.49 -3.49
CA ARG A 10 -2.07 -9.03 -2.98
C ARG A 10 -0.85 -8.40 -3.63
N ARG A 11 -0.84 -8.26 -4.95
CA ARG A 11 0.33 -7.74 -5.68
C ARG A 11 0.38 -6.23 -5.68
N LEU A 12 -0.73 -5.57 -6.03
CA LEU A 12 -0.73 -4.13 -6.23
C LEU A 12 -0.91 -3.37 -4.92
N ILE A 13 -1.94 -3.72 -4.14
CA ILE A 13 -2.26 -2.99 -2.91
C ILE A 13 -1.28 -3.37 -1.79
N ILE A 14 -1.14 -4.65 -1.46
CA ILE A 14 -0.37 -5.12 -0.29
C ILE A 14 1.13 -5.04 -0.55
N ASN A 15 1.64 -5.75 -1.57
CA ASN A 15 3.08 -5.84 -1.83
C ASN A 15 3.66 -4.65 -2.61
N GLY A 16 2.82 -3.93 -3.35
CA GLY A 16 3.18 -2.69 -4.03
C GLY A 16 3.02 -1.51 -3.09
N MET A 17 1.86 -0.87 -3.15
CA MET A 17 1.61 0.40 -2.47
C MET A 17 1.84 0.32 -0.97
N GLY A 18 1.23 -0.65 -0.28
CA GLY A 18 1.30 -0.80 1.16
C GLY A 18 2.72 -0.97 1.69
N LEU A 19 3.42 -1.96 1.18
CA LEU A 19 4.79 -2.28 1.60
C LEU A 19 5.76 -1.13 1.33
N TYR A 20 5.78 -0.59 0.10
CA TYR A 20 6.74 0.45 -0.28
C TYR A 20 6.41 1.79 0.40
N SER A 21 5.13 2.16 0.53
CA SER A 21 4.77 3.39 1.24
C SER A 21 5.15 3.33 2.72
N ARG A 22 4.96 2.19 3.40
CA ARG A 22 5.46 2.02 4.78
C ARG A 22 6.98 2.09 4.84
N TYR A 23 7.67 1.46 3.89
CA TYR A 23 9.12 1.52 3.83
C TYR A 23 9.64 2.95 3.69
N ILE A 24 9.05 3.73 2.77
CA ILE A 24 9.37 5.15 2.57
C ILE A 24 9.03 5.95 3.84
N PHE A 25 7.87 5.74 4.44
CA PHE A 25 7.48 6.42 5.68
C PHE A 25 8.50 6.20 6.80
N PHE A 26 8.90 4.96 7.06
CA PHE A 26 9.90 4.63 8.07
C PHE A 26 11.27 5.22 7.74
N TRP A 27 11.62 5.32 6.46
CA TRP A 27 12.84 6.00 6.03
C TRP A 27 12.78 7.51 6.30
N LEU A 28 11.64 8.16 6.03
CA LEU A 28 11.43 9.60 6.23
C LEU A 28 11.51 10.01 7.71
N ILE A 29 10.93 9.22 8.61
CA ILE A 29 10.95 9.53 10.05
C ILE A 29 12.25 9.09 10.76
N GLY A 30 13.29 8.72 10.01
CA GLY A 30 14.59 8.30 10.54
C GLY A 30 14.64 6.88 11.14
N ASN A 31 13.51 6.18 11.23
CA ASN A 31 13.40 4.82 11.78
C ASN A 31 13.51 3.75 10.70
N LYS A 32 14.65 3.70 10.00
CA LYS A 32 14.88 2.80 8.86
C LYS A 32 14.56 1.33 9.20
N LYS A 33 13.46 0.80 8.68
CA LYS A 33 13.08 -0.62 8.76
C LYS A 33 13.49 -1.33 7.46
N LYS A 34 14.02 -2.55 7.56
CA LYS A 34 14.30 -3.39 6.38
C LYS A 34 12.99 -3.76 5.68
N ILE A 35 12.97 -3.75 4.35
CA ILE A 35 11.79 -4.13 3.56
C ILE A 35 11.36 -5.58 3.82
N GLU A 36 12.33 -6.46 4.08
CA GLU A 36 12.10 -7.87 4.46
C GLU A 36 11.31 -8.00 5.77
N PHE A 37 11.58 -7.11 6.72
CA PHE A 37 10.84 -7.06 8.00
C PHE A 37 9.39 -6.60 7.77
N LEU A 38 9.20 -5.57 6.95
CA LEU A 38 7.87 -5.02 6.63
C LEU A 38 7.04 -5.94 5.72
N SER A 39 7.68 -6.77 4.90
CA SER A 39 7.01 -7.77 4.07
C SER A 39 6.60 -9.02 4.85
N GLY A 40 7.09 -9.20 6.09
CA GLY A 40 6.83 -10.39 6.89
C GLY A 40 7.63 -11.63 6.48
N LYS A 41 8.55 -11.54 5.52
CA LYS A 41 9.29 -12.74 5.03
C LYS A 41 10.21 -13.38 6.08
N ASN A 42 10.66 -12.62 7.09
CA ASN A 42 11.62 -13.08 8.10
C ASN A 42 11.00 -13.39 9.47
N LYS A 43 9.68 -13.50 9.58
CA LYS A 43 8.99 -13.79 10.84
C LYS A 43 8.66 -15.28 10.93
N SER A 44 9.14 -15.93 11.99
CA SER A 44 8.94 -17.36 12.26
C SER A 44 7.51 -17.69 12.70
N SER A 45 6.76 -16.71 13.21
CA SER A 45 5.37 -16.91 13.65
C SER A 45 4.37 -16.52 12.57
N LEU A 46 3.39 -17.39 12.34
CA LEU A 46 2.29 -17.18 11.39
C LEU A 46 1.55 -15.87 11.68
N ALA A 47 1.26 -15.59 12.96
CA ALA A 47 0.63 -14.35 13.42
C ALA A 47 1.47 -13.09 13.08
N GLY A 48 2.79 -13.21 13.12
CA GLY A 48 3.72 -12.17 12.71
C GLY A 48 3.64 -11.82 11.23
N ASN A 49 3.41 -12.82 10.38
CA ASN A 49 3.27 -12.63 8.92
C ASN A 49 1.92 -12.01 8.57
N TYR A 50 0.84 -12.54 9.15
CA TYR A 50 -0.51 -12.01 8.95
C TYR A 50 -0.62 -10.54 9.36
N SER A 51 -0.06 -10.17 10.52
CA SER A 51 -0.07 -8.77 10.98
C SER A 51 0.65 -7.83 10.02
N GLN A 52 1.83 -8.19 9.47
CA GLN A 52 2.50 -7.34 8.47
C GLN A 52 1.68 -7.22 7.18
N GLY A 53 1.11 -8.33 6.69
CA GLY A 53 0.22 -8.32 5.53
C GLY A 53 -0.98 -7.41 5.73
N PHE A 54 -1.61 -7.45 6.92
CA PHE A 54 -2.73 -6.58 7.28
C PHE A 54 -2.35 -5.10 7.29
N TYR A 55 -1.24 -4.72 7.98
CA TYR A 55 -0.78 -3.33 7.98
C TYR A 55 -0.44 -2.84 6.57
N ASN A 56 0.17 -3.68 5.73
CA ASN A 56 0.44 -3.34 4.34
C ASN A 56 -0.87 -3.17 3.56
N ALA A 57 -1.87 -4.02 3.77
CA ALA A 57 -3.18 -3.87 3.13
C ALA A 57 -3.84 -2.53 3.47
N VAL A 58 -3.92 -2.21 4.77
CA VAL A 58 -4.54 -0.97 5.25
C VAL A 58 -3.85 0.26 4.66
N ILE A 59 -2.52 0.34 4.78
CA ILE A 59 -1.77 1.48 4.22
C ILE A 59 -1.88 1.52 2.69
N GLY A 60 -1.83 0.36 2.03
CA GLY A 60 -1.97 0.27 0.57
C GLY A 60 -3.31 0.81 0.08
N ILE A 61 -4.41 0.52 0.78
CA ILE A 61 -5.75 1.04 0.44
C ILE A 61 -5.78 2.56 0.57
N PHE A 62 -5.26 3.13 1.66
CA PHE A 62 -5.22 4.58 1.84
C PHE A 62 -4.38 5.29 0.77
N VAL A 63 -3.20 4.74 0.48
CA VAL A 63 -2.32 5.28 -0.57
C VAL A 63 -3.00 5.20 -1.94
N PHE A 64 -3.63 4.06 -2.25
CA PHE A 64 -4.35 3.89 -3.51
C PHE A 64 -5.53 4.86 -3.64
N ALA A 65 -6.35 4.99 -2.60
CA ALA A 65 -7.47 5.93 -2.58
C ALA A 65 -7.00 7.39 -2.74
N GLY A 66 -5.91 7.77 -2.06
CA GLY A 66 -5.31 9.09 -2.20
C GLY A 66 -4.78 9.35 -3.62
N LEU A 67 -4.13 8.36 -4.24
CA LEU A 67 -3.67 8.47 -5.64
C LEU A 67 -4.84 8.58 -6.62
N LEU A 68 -5.91 7.79 -6.43
CA LEU A 68 -7.12 7.91 -7.26
C LEU A 68 -7.76 9.29 -7.12
N PHE A 69 -7.91 9.77 -5.89
CA PHE A 69 -8.42 11.11 -5.62
C PHE A 69 -7.57 12.17 -6.32
N LEU A 70 -6.24 12.08 -6.22
CA LEU A 70 -5.32 13.01 -6.88
C LEU A 70 -5.45 12.98 -8.41
N ILE A 71 -5.58 11.79 -9.00
CA ILE A 71 -5.76 11.64 -10.46
C ILE A 71 -7.06 12.30 -10.91
N ILE A 72 -8.18 12.00 -10.23
CA ILE A 72 -9.47 12.62 -10.54
C ILE A 72 -9.36 14.13 -10.35
N PHE A 73 -8.68 14.58 -9.28
CA PHE A 73 -8.45 16.00 -8.98
C PHE A 73 -7.80 16.71 -10.16
N ILE A 74 -6.67 16.18 -10.62
CA ILE A 74 -5.91 16.73 -11.75
C ILE A 74 -6.77 16.74 -13.02
N VAL A 75 -7.46 15.63 -13.32
CA VAL A 75 -8.30 15.52 -14.52
C VAL A 75 -9.38 16.59 -14.54
N ALA A 76 -10.09 16.81 -13.42
CA ALA A 76 -11.15 17.79 -13.41
C ALA A 76 -10.65 19.22 -13.56
N VAL A 77 -9.51 19.53 -12.92
CA VAL A 77 -8.84 20.83 -13.07
C VAL A 77 -8.43 21.06 -14.53
N VAL A 78 -7.88 20.05 -15.20
CA VAL A 78 -7.43 20.15 -16.60
C VAL A 78 -8.60 20.27 -17.58
N THR A 79 -9.71 19.58 -17.32
CA THR A 79 -10.87 19.54 -18.22
C THR A 79 -11.93 20.61 -17.92
N GLY A 80 -11.78 21.35 -16.81
CA GLY A 80 -12.75 22.35 -16.37
C GLY A 80 -14.05 21.74 -15.84
N THR A 81 -14.07 20.44 -15.52
CA THR A 81 -15.25 19.82 -14.90
C THR A 81 -15.33 20.23 -13.42
N PRO A 82 -16.47 20.71 -12.93
CA PRO A 82 -16.63 21.04 -11.52
C PRO A 82 -16.55 19.77 -10.65
N PHE A 83 -15.96 19.93 -9.46
CA PHE A 83 -15.84 18.88 -8.44
C PHE A 83 -17.00 18.91 -7.45
#